data_AF-A0A9D6P962-F1
#
_entry.id   AF-A0A9D6P962-F1
#
_cell.length_a   1.000
_cell.length_b   1.000
_cell.length_c   1.000
_cell.angle_alpha   90.00
_cell.angle_beta   90.00
_cell.angle_gamma   90.00
#
_symmetry.space_group_name_H-M   'P 1'
#
loop_
_entity.id
_entity.type
_entity.pdbx_description
1 polymer ?
#
loop_
_entity_poly.entity_id
_entity_poly.type
_entity_poly.pdbx_seq_one_letter_code
_entity_poly.pdbx_strand_id
1 'polypeptide(L)'
;MIEYLRGMNIEVEGGSGPQTPEDQQLALKSAESKRPLTEEFVQERIIEFLGHQGWSRDLRTKSVKQHGVDIRVRHNNYARYWLVEVKGDASPSAKFPRSHREVQFNLALGQIITRMHTGGARGYKYRYKYGVGYPASFKDMAVRRLPYDVCDKLNLSLFFVDENGAVELLDWQALKKLQTKPS
;
A
#
# COMPACT_ATOMS: atom_id res chain seq x y z
N MET A 1 52.91 41.47 27.42
CA MET A 1 51.48 41.55 27.06
C MET A 1 50.94 40.13 27.25
N ILE A 2 50.70 39.76 28.51
CA ILE A 2 49.40 39.88 29.18
C ILE A 2 48.41 38.88 28.58
N GLU A 3 48.17 37.84 29.39
CA GLU A 3 47.05 36.90 29.42
C GLU A 3 46.00 36.96 28.31
N TYR A 4 45.80 35.85 27.57
CA TYR A 4 44.47 35.38 27.12
C TYR A 4 44.56 33.90 26.66
N LEU A 5 44.89 32.99 27.57
CA LEU A 5 44.77 31.54 27.36
C LEU A 5 44.07 30.90 28.57
N ARG A 6 42.76 31.12 28.67
CA ARG A 6 41.89 30.34 29.56
C ARG A 6 40.59 29.99 28.84
N GLY A 7 40.38 28.69 28.69
CA GLY A 7 39.04 28.09 28.69
C GLY A 7 38.47 27.71 27.33
N MET A 8 38.95 26.63 26.73
CA MET A 8 38.12 25.77 25.86
C MET A 8 38.58 24.31 26.02
N ASN A 9 38.06 23.62 27.03
CA ASN A 9 37.97 22.16 26.99
C ASN A 9 36.88 21.83 25.96
N ILE A 10 37.29 21.27 24.82
CA ILE A 10 36.37 20.59 23.92
C ILE A 10 36.21 19.18 24.48
N GLU A 11 35.20 18.98 25.32
CA GLU A 11 34.72 17.64 25.62
C GLU A 11 33.99 17.10 24.40
N VAL A 12 34.62 16.11 23.78
CA VAL A 12 33.98 15.21 22.83
C VAL A 12 33.38 14.09 23.66
N GLU A 13 32.12 14.21 24.09
CA GLU A 13 31.40 13.09 24.70
C GLU A 13 30.17 12.71 23.87
N GLY A 14 30.13 11.43 23.53
CA GLY A 14 29.30 10.85 22.49
C GLY A 14 27.81 10.88 22.79
N GLY A 15 27.02 10.97 21.72
CA GLY A 15 25.59 10.70 21.78
C GLY A 15 25.35 9.30 22.35
N SER A 16 24.90 9.24 23.60
CA SER A 16 24.55 8.02 24.29
C SER A 16 23.36 7.37 23.59
N GLY A 17 23.57 6.14 23.08
CA GLY A 17 22.48 5.28 22.63
C GLY A 17 21.46 5.00 23.76
N PRO A 18 20.30 4.41 23.42
CA PRO A 18 19.17 4.23 24.34
C PRO A 18 19.61 3.54 25.64
N GLN A 19 19.50 4.28 26.76
CA GLN A 19 20.09 3.89 28.05
C GLN A 19 19.16 3.03 28.91
N THR A 20 17.86 2.96 28.61
CA THR A 20 16.91 2.15 29.37
C THR A 20 16.43 0.91 28.60
N PRO A 21 16.04 -0.18 29.29
CA PRO A 21 15.44 -1.35 28.64
C PRO A 21 14.18 -1.00 27.83
N GLU A 22 13.43 0.02 28.25
CA GLU A 22 12.25 0.52 27.53
C GLU A 22 12.63 1.26 26.24
N ASP A 23 13.68 2.09 26.26
CA ASP A 23 14.21 2.75 25.06
C ASP A 23 14.80 1.76 24.08
N GLN A 24 15.45 0.70 24.57
CA GLN A 24 15.97 -0.39 23.73
C GLN A 24 14.82 -1.19 23.12
N GLN A 25 13.72 -1.42 23.86
CA GLN A 25 12.54 -2.10 23.35
C GLN A 25 11.74 -1.24 22.35
N LEU A 26 11.69 0.08 22.55
CA LEU A 26 11.16 1.04 21.57
C LEU A 26 12.05 1.10 20.31
N ALA A 27 13.37 1.13 20.48
CA ALA A 27 14.32 1.15 19.38
C ALA A 27 14.24 -0.15 18.55
N LEU A 28 14.12 -1.31 19.20
CA LEU A 28 13.92 -2.61 18.56
C LEU A 28 12.59 -2.67 17.78
N LYS A 29 11.48 -2.17 18.35
CA LYS A 29 10.20 -2.03 17.62
C LYS A 29 10.31 -1.07 16.43
N SER A 30 11.01 0.06 16.60
CA SER A 30 11.27 1.02 15.51
C SER A 30 12.21 0.48 14.42
N ALA A 31 13.05 -0.51 14.75
CA ALA A 31 13.94 -1.17 13.81
C ALA A 31 13.23 -2.31 13.05
N GLU A 32 12.26 -2.99 13.68
CA GLU A 32 11.36 -3.93 12.99
C GLU A 32 10.44 -3.22 11.97
N SER A 33 10.03 -1.98 12.27
CA SER A 33 9.30 -1.05 11.37
C SER A 33 10.03 -0.75 10.03
N LYS A 34 11.32 -1.09 9.89
CA LYS A 34 12.10 -0.78 8.69
C LYS A 34 12.15 -1.87 7.63
N ARG A 35 11.51 -3.03 7.82
CA ARG A 35 11.51 -4.07 6.78
C ARG A 35 10.55 -3.68 5.65
N PRO A 36 11.02 -3.61 4.39
CA PRO A 36 10.15 -3.41 3.24
C PRO A 36 9.06 -4.48 3.20
N LEU A 37 7.82 -4.04 3.02
CA LEU A 37 6.69 -4.96 2.88
C LEU A 37 6.72 -5.61 1.50
N THR A 38 6.73 -6.94 1.47
CA THR A 38 6.75 -7.69 0.21
C THR A 38 5.38 -7.70 -0.45
N GLU A 39 5.34 -8.03 -1.74
CA GLU A 39 4.09 -8.15 -2.49
C GLU A 39 3.19 -9.23 -1.89
N GLU A 40 3.77 -10.37 -1.49
CA GLU A 40 3.06 -11.48 -0.86
C GLU A 40 2.42 -11.06 0.45
N PHE A 41 3.15 -10.33 1.31
CA PHE A 41 2.59 -9.85 2.58
C PHE A 41 1.40 -8.93 2.33
N VAL A 42 1.55 -7.95 1.43
CA VAL A 42 0.46 -7.02 1.07
C VAL A 42 -0.74 -7.80 0.51
N GLN A 43 -0.50 -8.79 -0.36
CA GLN A 43 -1.54 -9.62 -0.96
C GLN A 43 -2.32 -10.39 0.10
N GLU A 44 -1.62 -11.05 1.03
CA GLU A 44 -2.23 -11.82 2.10
C GLU A 44 -3.11 -10.95 3.00
N ARG A 45 -2.61 -9.77 3.42
CA ARG A 45 -3.36 -8.84 4.26
C ARG A 45 -4.63 -8.34 3.57
N ILE A 46 -4.57 -8.03 2.27
CA ILE A 46 -5.75 -7.61 1.50
C ILE A 46 -6.76 -8.76 1.36
N ILE A 47 -6.30 -9.99 1.12
CA ILE A 47 -7.20 -11.17 1.06
C ILE A 47 -7.92 -11.36 2.40
N GLU A 48 -7.21 -11.26 3.52
CA GLU A 48 -7.79 -11.37 4.86
C GLU A 48 -8.83 -10.27 5.12
N PHE A 49 -8.48 -9.01 4.83
CA PHE A 49 -9.38 -7.87 4.94
C PHE A 49 -10.68 -8.06 4.14
N LEU A 50 -10.56 -8.48 2.88
CA LEU A 50 -11.69 -8.79 2.02
C LEU A 50 -12.49 -10.00 2.53
N GLY A 51 -11.80 -11.01 3.09
CA GLY A 51 -12.40 -12.15 3.79
C GLY A 51 -13.38 -11.74 4.88
N HIS A 52 -12.94 -10.85 5.77
CA HIS A 52 -13.77 -10.28 6.84
C HIS A 52 -14.97 -9.48 6.33
N GLN A 53 -14.89 -8.97 5.10
CA GLN A 53 -15.99 -8.28 4.42
C GLN A 53 -16.91 -9.22 3.61
N GLY A 54 -16.77 -10.53 3.76
CA GLY A 54 -17.62 -11.52 3.09
C GLY A 54 -17.22 -11.79 1.63
N TRP A 55 -15.97 -11.54 1.27
CA TRP A 55 -15.40 -11.90 -0.03
C TRP A 55 -14.49 -13.11 0.13
N SER A 56 -14.76 -14.19 -0.57
CA SER A 56 -13.98 -15.42 -0.47
C SER A 56 -13.40 -15.85 -1.81
N ARG A 57 -12.39 -16.72 -1.71
CA ARG A 57 -11.80 -17.41 -2.86
C ARG A 57 -12.69 -18.55 -3.37
N ASP A 58 -13.90 -18.74 -2.82
CA ASP A 58 -14.74 -19.91 -3.04
C ASP A 58 -15.31 -19.92 -4.47
N LEU A 59 -14.43 -20.32 -5.39
CA LEU A 59 -14.69 -20.63 -6.78
C LEU A 59 -15.14 -22.07 -6.82
N ARG A 60 -16.43 -22.34 -6.52
CA ARG A 60 -17.04 -23.56 -7.05
C ARG A 60 -16.78 -23.54 -8.56
N THR A 61 -16.00 -24.52 -9.02
CA THR A 61 -15.45 -24.79 -10.37
C THR A 61 -14.16 -24.08 -10.83
N LYS A 62 -13.07 -24.89 -10.89
CA LYS A 62 -11.95 -24.99 -11.86
C LYS A 62 -11.46 -23.66 -12.49
N SER A 63 -10.19 -23.25 -12.47
CA SER A 63 -8.93 -24.00 -12.45
C SER A 63 -7.78 -23.09 -11.99
N VAL A 64 -6.73 -23.71 -11.48
CA VAL A 64 -5.50 -23.13 -10.90
C VAL A 64 -4.62 -22.39 -11.94
N LYS A 65 -5.16 -22.10 -13.15
CA LYS A 65 -4.45 -21.47 -14.28
C LYS A 65 -5.28 -20.46 -15.09
N GLN A 66 -6.24 -19.76 -14.51
CA GLN A 66 -7.02 -18.69 -15.21
C GLN A 66 -6.61 -17.27 -14.80
N HIS A 67 -5.29 -17.13 -14.86
CA HIS A 67 -4.37 -16.00 -14.81
C HIS A 67 -4.91 -14.62 -15.21
N GLY A 68 -4.67 -13.62 -14.35
CA GLY A 68 -4.65 -12.23 -14.81
C GLY A 68 -4.30 -11.18 -13.75
N VAL A 69 -4.65 -11.42 -12.49
CA VAL A 69 -4.45 -10.48 -11.37
C VAL A 69 -3.98 -11.21 -10.13
N ASP A 70 -3.32 -10.50 -9.22
CA ASP A 70 -2.78 -11.07 -7.99
C ASP A 70 -3.89 -11.52 -7.02
N ILE A 71 -5.00 -10.78 -6.94
CA ILE A 71 -6.17 -11.17 -6.14
C ILE A 71 -7.42 -11.19 -6.99
N ARG A 72 -8.12 -12.33 -6.96
CA ARG A 72 -9.48 -12.47 -7.45
C ARG A 72 -10.34 -13.16 -6.39
N VAL A 73 -11.34 -12.46 -5.89
CA VAL A 73 -12.30 -12.98 -4.91
C VAL A 73 -13.73 -12.65 -5.32
N ARG A 74 -14.68 -13.48 -4.89
CA ARG A 74 -16.11 -13.30 -5.16
C ARG A 74 -16.82 -13.02 -3.84
N HIS A 75 -17.83 -12.15 -3.86
CA HIS A 75 -18.69 -11.97 -2.70
C HIS A 75 -19.50 -13.25 -2.41
N ASN A 76 -19.64 -13.61 -1.14
CA ASN A 76 -20.29 -14.85 -0.72
C ASN A 76 -21.77 -14.92 -1.16
N ASN A 77 -22.47 -13.79 -1.14
CA ASN A 77 -23.92 -13.75 -1.37
C ASN A 77 -24.34 -13.36 -2.79
N TYR A 78 -23.43 -12.86 -3.64
CA TYR A 78 -23.81 -12.36 -4.96
C TYR A 78 -22.68 -12.48 -5.99
N ALA A 79 -23.02 -12.49 -7.27
CA ALA A 79 -22.06 -12.63 -8.38
C ALA A 79 -21.31 -11.31 -8.68
N ARG A 80 -20.64 -10.77 -7.66
CA ARG A 80 -19.70 -9.64 -7.79
C ARG A 80 -18.30 -10.09 -7.38
N TYR A 81 -17.30 -9.46 -7.98
CA TYR A 81 -15.91 -9.84 -7.87
C TYR A 81 -15.03 -8.65 -7.55
N TRP A 82 -13.97 -8.89 -6.80
CA TRP A 82 -12.78 -8.03 -6.79
C TRP A 82 -11.73 -8.62 -7.74
N LEU A 83 -11.07 -7.73 -8.46
CA LEU A 83 -9.81 -7.97 -9.16
C LEU A 83 -8.81 -6.93 -8.65
N VAL A 84 -7.69 -7.37 -8.09
CA VAL A 84 -6.68 -6.47 -7.49
C VAL A 84 -5.29 -6.86 -7.99
N GLU A 85 -4.54 -5.86 -8.45
CA GLU A 85 -3.10 -5.98 -8.69
C GLU A 85 -2.36 -5.47 -7.45
N VAL A 86 -1.32 -6.15 -7.00
CA VAL A 86 -0.57 -5.84 -5.79
C VAL A 86 0.88 -5.58 -6.16
N LYS A 87 1.54 -4.68 -5.41
CA LYS A 87 2.99 -4.47 -5.48
C LYS A 87 3.56 -4.30 -4.08
N GLY A 88 4.79 -4.75 -3.88
CA GLY A 88 5.57 -4.54 -2.66
C GLY A 88 6.44 -3.29 -2.69
N ASP A 89 7.11 -3.01 -1.58
CA ASP A 89 8.14 -1.99 -1.48
C ASP A 89 9.42 -2.40 -2.25
N ALA A 90 10.29 -1.43 -2.49
CA ALA A 90 11.61 -1.71 -3.03
C ALA A 90 12.43 -2.55 -2.04
N SER A 91 13.35 -3.38 -2.56
CA SER A 91 14.35 -4.08 -1.73
C SER A 91 15.06 -3.11 -0.78
N PRO A 92 15.42 -3.53 0.46
CA PRO A 92 16.18 -2.68 1.38
C PRO A 92 17.48 -2.13 0.77
N SER A 93 18.06 -2.88 -0.17
CA SER A 93 19.30 -2.52 -0.87
C SER A 93 19.11 -1.65 -2.12
N ALA A 94 17.87 -1.26 -2.44
CA ALA A 94 17.59 -0.49 -3.64
C ALA A 94 18.21 0.92 -3.54
N LYS A 95 19.00 1.29 -4.56
CA LYS A 95 19.65 2.61 -4.64
C LYS A 95 18.64 3.77 -4.74
N PHE A 96 17.47 3.53 -5.34
CA PHE A 96 16.43 4.54 -5.58
C PHE A 96 15.02 4.02 -5.24
N PRO A 97 14.69 3.83 -3.95
CA PRO A 97 13.44 3.21 -3.53
C PRO A 97 12.21 4.02 -3.93
N ARG A 98 12.30 5.36 -3.93
CA ARG A 98 11.21 6.23 -4.39
C ARG A 98 10.89 6.04 -5.87
N SER A 99 11.92 6.02 -6.73
CA SER A 99 11.74 5.80 -8.17
C SER A 99 11.18 4.41 -8.46
N HIS A 100 11.62 3.40 -7.71
CA HIS A 100 11.04 2.06 -7.80
C HIS A 100 9.53 2.08 -7.47
N ARG A 101 9.11 2.74 -6.39
CA ARG A 101 7.68 2.89 -6.06
C ARG A 101 6.89 3.58 -7.16
N GLU A 102 7.43 4.66 -7.75
CA GLU A 102 6.77 5.36 -8.86
C GLU A 102 6.56 4.45 -10.08
N VAL A 103 7.54 3.62 -10.42
CA VAL A 103 7.43 2.63 -11.49
C VAL A 103 6.37 1.58 -11.15
N GLN A 104 6.43 1.00 -9.95
CA GLN A 104 5.48 -0.03 -9.51
C GLN A 104 4.04 0.49 -9.46
N PHE A 105 3.84 1.73 -9.03
CA PHE A 105 2.53 2.39 -9.05
C PHE A 105 1.95 2.47 -10.46
N ASN A 106 2.73 2.89 -11.45
CA ASN A 106 2.27 2.97 -12.84
C ASN A 106 2.04 1.57 -13.44
N LEU A 107 2.91 0.61 -13.12
CA LEU A 107 2.77 -0.77 -13.60
C LEU A 107 1.47 -1.39 -13.12
N ALA A 108 1.19 -1.33 -11.81
CA ALA A 108 -0.03 -1.90 -11.26
C ALA A 108 -1.30 -1.24 -11.81
N LEU A 109 -1.30 0.09 -11.99
CA LEU A 109 -2.40 0.78 -12.65
C LEU A 109 -2.60 0.33 -14.11
N GLY A 110 -1.51 0.23 -14.88
CA GLY A 110 -1.57 -0.26 -16.26
C GLY A 110 -2.11 -1.69 -16.32
N GLN A 111 -1.58 -2.58 -15.48
CA GLN A 111 -1.98 -3.98 -15.39
C GLN A 111 -3.47 -4.11 -15.06
N ILE A 112 -3.98 -3.43 -14.02
CA ILE A 112 -5.40 -3.55 -13.66
C ILE A 112 -6.33 -2.99 -14.74
N ILE A 113 -5.94 -1.90 -15.41
CA ILE A 113 -6.72 -1.32 -16.51
C ILE A 113 -6.85 -2.31 -17.67
N THR A 114 -5.78 -3.07 -17.99
CA THR A 114 -5.86 -4.11 -19.04
C THR A 114 -6.82 -5.26 -18.70
N ARG A 115 -7.27 -5.37 -17.44
CA ARG A 115 -8.25 -6.37 -17.00
C ARG A 115 -9.68 -5.85 -17.03
N MET A 116 -9.90 -4.59 -17.35
CA MET A 116 -11.23 -4.01 -17.47
C MET A 116 -11.85 -4.43 -18.82
N HIS A 117 -13.08 -4.96 -18.78
CA HIS A 117 -13.76 -5.46 -19.98
C HIS A 117 -14.56 -4.35 -20.68
N THR A 118 -14.51 -4.32 -22.02
CA THR A 118 -15.11 -3.27 -22.85
C THR A 118 -16.47 -3.65 -23.48
N GLY A 119 -17.01 -4.85 -23.24
CA GLY A 119 -18.17 -5.39 -23.96
C GLY A 119 -19.35 -5.90 -23.12
N GLY A 120 -19.39 -5.63 -21.81
CA GLY A 120 -20.50 -6.05 -20.96
C GLY A 120 -21.73 -5.15 -21.11
N ALA A 121 -22.95 -5.71 -21.05
CA ALA A 121 -24.17 -4.90 -20.94
C ALA A 121 -24.05 -3.92 -19.76
N ARG A 122 -24.62 -2.71 -19.83
CA ARG A 122 -24.39 -1.61 -18.85
C ARG A 122 -24.54 -2.01 -17.37
N GLY A 123 -25.37 -3.01 -17.05
CA GLY A 123 -25.50 -3.60 -15.70
C GLY A 123 -24.27 -4.39 -15.20
N TYR A 124 -23.32 -4.72 -16.08
CA TYR A 124 -22.04 -5.37 -15.75
C TYR A 124 -21.05 -4.42 -15.07
N LYS A 125 -21.22 -3.09 -15.18
CA LYS A 125 -20.32 -2.11 -14.54
C LYS A 125 -20.12 -2.39 -13.03
N TYR A 126 -21.17 -2.86 -12.35
CA TYR A 126 -21.13 -3.13 -10.90
C TYR A 126 -20.83 -4.59 -10.55
N ARG A 127 -20.57 -5.48 -11.52
CA ARG A 127 -20.17 -6.86 -11.24
C ARG A 127 -18.71 -6.95 -10.81
N TYR A 128 -17.87 -6.02 -11.24
CA TYR A 128 -16.44 -6.02 -10.93
C TYR A 128 -16.08 -4.74 -10.18
N LYS A 129 -15.41 -4.92 -9.05
CA LYS A 129 -14.62 -3.90 -8.36
C LYS A 129 -13.16 -4.13 -8.71
N TYR A 130 -12.45 -3.05 -9.00
CA TYR A 130 -11.04 -3.09 -9.37
C TYR A 130 -10.22 -2.46 -8.26
N GLY A 131 -9.05 -3.02 -7.99
CA GLY A 131 -8.16 -2.54 -6.95
C GLY A 131 -6.71 -2.50 -7.39
N VAL A 132 -5.94 -1.63 -6.74
CA VAL A 132 -4.49 -1.78 -6.65
C VAL A 132 -4.07 -1.74 -5.19
N GLY A 133 -3.20 -2.66 -4.80
CA GLY A 133 -2.71 -2.83 -3.43
C GLY A 133 -1.24 -2.48 -3.29
N TYR A 134 -0.92 -1.68 -2.27
CA TYR A 134 0.45 -1.24 -2.00
C TYR A 134 0.74 -1.21 -0.49
N PRO A 135 2.02 -1.16 -0.10
CA PRO A 135 2.42 -0.67 1.21
C PRO A 135 1.96 0.77 1.44
N ALA A 136 1.73 1.14 2.71
CA ALA A 136 1.37 2.51 3.10
C ALA A 136 2.38 3.57 2.64
N SER A 137 3.63 3.19 2.38
CA SER A 137 4.69 4.05 1.81
C SER A 137 4.37 4.62 0.42
N PHE A 138 3.37 4.08 -0.28
CA PHE A 138 2.89 4.58 -1.58
C PHE A 138 1.79 5.63 -1.46
N LYS A 139 1.16 5.78 -0.29
CA LYS A 139 -0.11 6.50 -0.12
C LYS A 139 -0.05 7.95 -0.59
N ASP A 140 0.94 8.72 -0.13
CA ASP A 140 1.08 10.14 -0.50
C ASP A 140 1.26 10.35 -2.00
N MET A 141 1.95 9.42 -2.67
CA MET A 141 2.11 9.47 -4.12
C MET A 141 0.79 9.14 -4.82
N ALA A 142 0.14 8.06 -4.42
CA ALA A 142 -1.11 7.61 -5.03
C ALA A 142 -2.22 8.64 -4.87
N VAL A 143 -2.36 9.21 -3.66
CA VAL A 143 -3.35 10.27 -3.36
C VAL A 143 -3.11 11.51 -4.20
N ARG A 144 -1.86 11.90 -4.48
CA ARG A 144 -1.60 13.08 -5.33
C ARG A 144 -1.76 12.81 -6.82
N ARG A 145 -1.48 11.58 -7.28
CA ARG A 145 -1.35 11.27 -8.72
C ARG A 145 -2.58 10.63 -9.34
N LEU A 146 -3.42 9.94 -8.57
CA LEU A 146 -4.63 9.28 -9.08
C LEU A 146 -5.87 10.14 -8.77
N PRO A 147 -6.49 10.82 -9.74
CA PRO A 147 -7.65 11.65 -9.48
C PRO A 147 -8.86 10.82 -9.02
N TYR A 148 -9.61 11.31 -8.04
CA TYR A 148 -10.81 10.61 -7.56
C TYR A 148 -11.85 10.35 -8.65
N ASP A 149 -11.97 11.23 -9.65
CA ASP A 149 -12.89 11.06 -10.78
C ASP A 149 -12.55 9.84 -11.65
N VAL A 150 -11.26 9.50 -11.75
CA VAL A 150 -10.82 8.28 -12.46
C VAL A 150 -11.23 7.05 -11.66
N CYS A 151 -11.05 7.06 -10.34
CA CYS A 151 -11.49 5.99 -9.46
C CYS A 151 -12.99 5.74 -9.54
N ASP A 152 -13.81 6.80 -9.55
CA ASP A 152 -15.28 6.69 -9.68
C ASP A 152 -15.67 6.09 -11.04
N LYS A 153 -15.11 6.63 -12.14
CA LYS A 153 -15.43 6.16 -13.50
C LYS A 153 -15.08 4.69 -13.69
N LEU A 154 -13.93 4.26 -13.16
CA LEU A 154 -13.41 2.90 -13.33
C LEU A 154 -13.86 1.92 -12.24
N ASN A 155 -14.61 2.36 -11.21
CA ASN A 155 -14.90 1.57 -10.02
C ASN A 155 -13.61 0.96 -9.41
N LEU A 156 -12.57 1.79 -9.37
CA LEU A 156 -11.22 1.46 -8.92
C LEU A 156 -11.01 1.97 -7.48
N SER A 157 -10.38 1.16 -6.64
CA SER A 157 -10.01 1.52 -5.26
C SER A 157 -8.55 1.24 -4.97
N LEU A 158 -8.02 1.90 -3.94
CA LEU A 158 -6.65 1.73 -3.47
C LEU A 158 -6.68 0.98 -2.13
N PHE A 159 -5.83 -0.02 -1.98
CA PHE A 159 -5.57 -0.68 -0.70
C PHE A 159 -4.17 -0.30 -0.24
N PHE A 160 -4.05 0.16 1.00
CA PHE A 160 -2.76 0.43 1.64
C PHE A 160 -2.60 -0.47 2.85
N VAL A 161 -1.48 -1.18 2.91
CA VAL A 161 -1.15 -2.09 4.02
C VAL A 161 -0.01 -1.48 4.80
N ASP A 162 -0.20 -1.31 6.11
CA ASP A 162 0.86 -0.84 7.01
C ASP A 162 1.74 -2.00 7.51
N GLU A 163 2.77 -1.66 8.27
CA GLU A 163 3.71 -2.61 8.87
C GLU A 163 3.07 -3.58 9.88
N ASN A 164 1.94 -3.21 10.46
CA ASN A 164 1.16 -4.06 11.37
C ASN A 164 0.19 -4.97 10.62
N GLY A 165 0.09 -4.82 9.29
CA GLY A 165 -0.84 -5.55 8.45
C GLY A 165 -2.26 -4.97 8.42
N ALA A 166 -2.47 -3.78 8.98
CA ALA A 166 -3.74 -3.09 8.88
C ALA A 166 -3.96 -2.60 7.44
N VAL A 167 -5.17 -2.82 6.93
CA VAL A 167 -5.54 -2.46 5.56
C VAL A 167 -6.45 -1.24 5.56
N GLU A 168 -5.99 -0.17 4.92
CA GLU A 168 -6.80 0.99 4.60
C GLU A 168 -7.32 0.89 3.16
N LEU A 169 -8.64 0.95 3.00
CA LEU A 169 -9.31 1.00 1.70
C LEU A 169 -9.71 2.44 1.39
N LEU A 170 -9.16 3.00 0.31
CA LEU A 170 -9.61 4.27 -0.26
C LEU A 170 -10.42 4.03 -1.54
N ASP A 171 -11.73 4.25 -1.44
CA ASP A 171 -12.58 4.41 -2.61
C ASP A 171 -12.53 5.86 -3.14
N TRP A 172 -13.28 6.13 -4.21
CA TRP A 172 -13.32 7.47 -4.81
C TRP A 172 -13.83 8.55 -3.86
N GLN A 173 -14.71 8.22 -2.90
CA GLN A 173 -15.25 9.19 -1.94
C GLN A 173 -14.21 9.56 -0.89
N ALA A 174 -13.52 8.55 -0.35
CA ALA A 174 -12.42 8.76 0.58
C ALA A 174 -11.29 9.54 -0.09
N LEU A 175 -10.93 9.17 -1.33
CA LEU A 175 -9.90 9.87 -2.10
C LEU A 175 -10.29 11.31 -2.42
N LYS A 176 -11.55 11.57 -2.79
CA LYS A 176 -12.06 12.93 -3.01
C LYS A 176 -11.87 13.79 -1.76
N LYS A 177 -12.24 13.29 -0.59
CA LYS A 177 -12.07 14.01 0.69
C LYS A 177 -10.61 14.37 0.97
N LEU A 178 -9.66 13.51 0.60
CA LEU A 178 -8.24 13.78 0.75
C LEU A 178 -7.73 14.82 -0.25
N GLN A 179 -8.23 14.81 -1.49
CA GLN A 179 -7.79 15.74 -2.55
C GLN A 179 -8.46 17.12 -2.48
N THR A 180 -9.66 17.24 -1.92
CA THR A 180 -10.40 18.50 -1.85
C THR A 180 -10.30 19.23 -0.51
N LYS A 181 -9.55 18.69 0.46
CA LYS A 181 -9.28 19.41 1.71
C LYS A 181 -8.38 20.61 1.39
N PRO A 182 -8.77 21.85 1.74
CA PRO A 182 -7.86 22.99 1.65
C PRO A 182 -6.69 22.76 2.62
N SER A 183 -5.47 22.98 2.11
CA SER A 183 -4.21 22.94 2.86
C SER A 183 -4.18 23.94 4.00
#